data_AF-A0AAV2CB83-F1
#
_entry.id   AF-A0AAV2CB83-F1
#
_cell.length_a   1.000
_cell.length_b   1.000
_cell.length_c   1.000
_cell.angle_alpha   90.00
_cell.angle_beta   90.00
_cell.angle_gamma   90.00
#
_symmetry.space_group_name_H-M   'P 1'
#
loop_
_entity.id
_entity.type
_entity.pdbx_description
1 polymer ?
#
loop_
_entity_poly.entity_id
_entity_poly.type
_entity_poly.pdbx_seq_one_letter_code
_entity_poly.pdbx_strand_id
1 'polypeptide(L)'
;MAVIESLLGNEARRFIKRKDSDAGETGRALEELRGTLYNDLRTSEGAKRQQQRFCGPLVAMTFNFVVSIGIIMTNKVVMVKVGFNYPILLTLIHYAVAWVLLGIFKTLALLPVSPPSKSTPYTSIFSLGVVMSFASGLANASLNHNSIGFYQMAKIAVTPTIVFAEFILFNKTISRNKVVALGVVSAGVALAQVTDLQFNFFGACIAVAWIIPSAINKILWSNLQQQANWTALALMWKTTPVTVLFLLALMPWLDPPGALLFKWDIQNSSAILMSALLGFLLQWSGALALGATSATSHVVLGQFKTCMILIGGYLLFESDPGFISICGAIVALGGMSVYTSLNLRETKKESFGPHQKQTLPLSKPKTELEPTPEETSEDVETLSLLSSNAV
;
A
#
# COMPACT_ATOMS: atom_id res chain seq x y z
N MET A 1 -48.82 -62.88 -3.59
CA MET A 1 -48.01 -62.50 -2.42
C MET A 1 -46.51 -62.44 -2.74
N ALA A 2 -45.90 -63.43 -3.41
CA ALA A 2 -44.45 -63.47 -3.65
C ALA A 2 -43.86 -62.37 -4.58
N VAL A 3 -44.64 -61.78 -5.49
CA VAL A 3 -44.13 -60.79 -6.47
C VAL A 3 -44.00 -59.38 -5.87
N ILE A 4 -44.78 -59.06 -4.83
CA ILE A 4 -44.79 -57.72 -4.20
C ILE A 4 -43.62 -57.56 -3.20
N GLU A 5 -43.24 -58.63 -2.48
CA GLU A 5 -42.05 -58.62 -1.59
C GLU A 5 -40.73 -58.49 -2.36
N SER A 6 -40.62 -59.09 -3.55
CA SER A 6 -39.41 -58.99 -4.38
C SER A 6 -39.21 -57.60 -4.98
N LEU A 7 -40.29 -56.85 -5.25
CA LEU A 7 -40.23 -55.50 -5.79
C LEU A 7 -39.93 -54.45 -4.69
N LEU A 8 -40.59 -54.56 -3.53
CA LEU A 8 -40.33 -53.67 -2.39
C LEU A 8 -38.89 -53.83 -1.85
N GLY A 9 -38.35 -55.05 -1.80
CA GLY A 9 -36.99 -55.30 -1.31
C GLY A 9 -35.90 -54.69 -2.20
N ASN A 10 -36.13 -54.63 -3.52
CA ASN A 10 -35.18 -54.06 -4.47
C ASN A 10 -35.24 -52.53 -4.53
N GLU A 11 -36.43 -51.93 -4.44
CA GLU A 11 -36.56 -50.47 -4.31
C GLU A 11 -36.03 -49.97 -2.97
N ALA A 12 -36.34 -50.65 -1.86
CA ALA A 12 -35.80 -50.28 -0.55
C ALA A 12 -34.27 -50.39 -0.50
N ARG A 13 -33.66 -51.44 -1.08
CA ARG A 13 -32.20 -51.53 -1.24
C ARG A 13 -31.63 -50.44 -2.13
N ARG A 14 -32.30 -50.08 -3.23
CA ARG A 14 -31.87 -48.95 -4.08
C ARG A 14 -31.99 -47.61 -3.36
N PHE A 15 -33.00 -47.43 -2.52
CA PHE A 15 -33.21 -46.21 -1.74
C PHE A 15 -32.20 -46.09 -0.61
N ILE A 16 -31.91 -47.18 0.11
CA ILE A 16 -30.86 -47.23 1.14
C ILE A 16 -29.48 -47.01 0.50
N LYS A 17 -29.19 -47.68 -0.62
CA LYS A 17 -27.92 -47.52 -1.34
C LYS A 17 -27.75 -46.13 -1.96
N ARG A 18 -28.83 -45.47 -2.40
CA ARG A 18 -28.81 -44.05 -2.80
C ARG A 18 -28.58 -43.14 -1.60
N LYS A 19 -29.25 -43.38 -0.47
CA LYS A 19 -29.13 -42.57 0.76
C LYS A 19 -27.73 -42.66 1.38
N ASP A 20 -27.09 -43.84 1.36
CA ASP A 20 -25.70 -44.02 1.80
C ASP A 20 -24.69 -43.38 0.84
N SER A 21 -24.97 -43.37 -0.48
CA SER A 21 -24.16 -42.67 -1.48
C SER A 21 -24.24 -41.15 -1.29
N ASP A 22 -25.43 -40.63 -1.02
CA ASP A 22 -25.70 -39.20 -0.79
C ASP A 22 -25.05 -38.72 0.52
N ALA A 23 -25.07 -39.56 1.57
CA ALA A 23 -24.39 -39.32 2.84
C ALA A 23 -22.85 -39.32 2.70
N GLY A 24 -22.30 -40.19 1.85
CA GLY A 24 -20.87 -40.22 1.53
C GLY A 24 -20.42 -39.01 0.71
N GLU A 25 -21.25 -38.56 -0.25
CA GLU A 25 -20.98 -37.35 -1.04
C GLU A 25 -21.10 -36.08 -0.21
N THR A 26 -22.09 -35.97 0.67
CA THR A 26 -22.19 -34.84 1.62
C THR A 26 -21.07 -34.84 2.66
N GLY A 27 -20.62 -36.00 3.13
CA GLY A 27 -19.44 -36.12 3.99
C GLY A 27 -18.16 -35.64 3.31
N ARG A 28 -17.91 -36.07 2.07
CA ARG A 28 -16.80 -35.58 1.25
C ARG A 28 -16.90 -34.09 0.96
N ALA A 29 -18.08 -33.58 0.62
CA ALA A 29 -18.29 -32.16 0.38
C ALA A 29 -18.04 -31.32 1.65
N LEU A 30 -18.43 -31.83 2.83
CA LEU A 30 -18.15 -31.19 4.11
C LEU A 30 -16.65 -31.21 4.44
N GLU A 31 -15.95 -32.29 4.11
CA GLU A 31 -14.52 -32.44 4.35
C GLU A 31 -13.67 -31.63 3.36
N GLU A 32 -14.10 -31.52 2.10
CA GLU A 32 -13.57 -30.60 1.09
C GLU A 32 -13.86 -29.15 1.48
N LEU A 33 -15.06 -28.83 1.98
CA LEU A 33 -15.40 -27.50 2.50
C LEU A 33 -14.55 -27.18 3.72
N ARG A 34 -14.38 -28.11 4.66
CA ARG A 34 -13.52 -27.97 5.84
C ARG A 34 -12.06 -27.81 5.45
N GLY A 35 -11.58 -28.60 4.49
CA GLY A 35 -10.24 -28.50 3.92
C GLY A 35 -10.02 -27.14 3.25
N THR A 36 -11.01 -26.67 2.50
CA THR A 36 -10.99 -25.35 1.85
C THR A 36 -11.02 -24.23 2.89
N LEU A 37 -11.87 -24.30 3.91
CA LEU A 37 -11.94 -23.33 5.01
C LEU A 37 -10.65 -23.31 5.82
N TYR A 38 -10.07 -24.49 6.08
CA TYR A 38 -8.79 -24.64 6.77
C TYR A 38 -7.64 -24.06 5.96
N ASN A 39 -7.63 -24.25 4.64
CA ASN A 39 -6.62 -23.68 3.74
C ASN A 39 -6.82 -22.16 3.56
N ASP A 40 -8.07 -21.68 3.47
CA ASP A 40 -8.40 -20.25 3.38
C ASP A 40 -7.98 -19.52 4.67
N LEU A 41 -8.24 -20.10 5.85
CA LEU A 41 -7.80 -19.55 7.14
C LEU A 41 -6.26 -19.48 7.29
N ARG A 42 -5.52 -20.39 6.64
CA ARG A 42 -4.06 -20.44 6.72
C ARG A 42 -3.36 -19.68 5.60
N THR A 43 -4.07 -19.24 4.58
CA THR A 43 -3.49 -18.47 3.47
C THR A 43 -3.61 -16.98 3.72
N SER A 44 -2.59 -16.22 3.29
CA SER A 44 -2.63 -14.75 3.34
C SER A 44 -3.80 -14.18 2.52
N GLU A 45 -4.25 -14.91 1.50
CA GLU A 45 -5.41 -14.54 0.69
C GLU A 45 -6.73 -14.62 1.47
N GLY A 46 -6.99 -15.71 2.19
CA GLY A 46 -8.19 -15.81 3.02
C GLY A 46 -8.18 -14.82 4.19
N ALA A 47 -7.02 -14.59 4.80
CA ALA A 47 -6.85 -13.53 5.80
C ALA A 47 -7.17 -12.12 5.25
N LYS A 48 -6.72 -11.81 4.03
CA LYS A 48 -7.02 -10.54 3.33
C LYS A 48 -8.51 -10.44 2.98
N ARG A 49 -9.13 -11.52 2.50
CA ARG A 49 -10.58 -11.58 2.21
C ARG A 49 -11.42 -11.39 3.47
N GLN A 50 -11.06 -12.04 4.56
CA GLN A 50 -11.72 -11.88 5.86
C GLN A 50 -11.60 -10.44 6.37
N GLN A 51 -10.41 -9.84 6.27
CA GLN A 51 -10.18 -8.44 6.62
C GLN A 51 -11.04 -7.48 5.78
N GLN A 52 -11.18 -7.72 4.47
CA GLN A 52 -12.06 -6.92 3.60
C GLN A 52 -13.55 -7.12 3.89
N ARG A 53 -13.94 -8.32 4.35
CA ARG A 53 -15.34 -8.63 4.70
C ARG A 53 -15.76 -7.98 6.02
N PHE A 54 -14.87 -7.97 7.02
CA PHE A 54 -15.12 -7.29 8.30
C PHE A 54 -14.93 -5.78 8.21
N CYS A 55 -13.95 -5.31 7.44
CA CYS A 55 -13.63 -3.89 7.26
C CYS A 55 -13.90 -3.48 5.81
N GLY A 56 -15.19 -3.34 5.49
CA GLY A 56 -15.62 -2.92 4.16
C GLY A 56 -15.05 -1.55 3.76
N PRO A 57 -15.05 -1.19 2.46
CA PRO A 57 -14.40 0.02 1.95
C PRO A 57 -14.86 1.30 2.66
N LEU A 58 -16.16 1.41 2.95
CA LEU A 58 -16.73 2.55 3.67
C LEU A 58 -16.19 2.67 5.10
N VAL A 59 -16.15 1.55 5.83
CA VAL A 59 -15.65 1.52 7.23
C VAL A 59 -14.17 1.86 7.28
N ALA A 60 -13.37 1.31 6.37
CA ALA A 60 -11.94 1.62 6.28
C ALA A 60 -11.71 3.12 6.00
N MET A 61 -12.51 3.72 5.11
CA MET A 61 -12.41 5.15 4.78
C MET A 61 -12.86 6.06 5.93
N THR A 62 -14.00 5.78 6.58
CA THR A 62 -14.47 6.60 7.71
C THR A 62 -13.52 6.50 8.90
N PHE A 63 -13.06 5.29 9.22
CA PHE A 63 -12.05 5.07 10.24
C PHE A 63 -10.77 5.86 9.95
N ASN A 64 -10.27 5.79 8.71
CA ASN A 64 -9.09 6.53 8.30
C ASN A 64 -9.29 8.05 8.38
N PHE A 65 -10.48 8.56 8.02
CA PHE A 65 -10.80 9.98 8.10
C PHE A 65 -10.81 10.49 9.54
N VAL A 66 -11.54 9.82 10.45
CA VAL A 66 -11.65 10.20 11.86
C VAL A 66 -10.28 10.20 12.53
N VAL A 67 -9.50 9.12 12.35
CA VAL A 67 -8.17 9.01 12.94
C VAL A 67 -7.22 10.08 12.37
N SER A 68 -7.35 10.44 11.08
CA SER A 68 -6.55 11.50 10.47
C SER A 68 -6.80 12.87 11.10
N ILE A 69 -8.05 13.21 11.42
CA ILE A 69 -8.34 14.47 12.12
C ILE A 69 -7.79 14.42 13.54
N GLY A 70 -8.01 13.29 14.23
CA GLY A 70 -7.54 13.09 15.61
C GLY A 70 -6.04 13.28 15.75
N ILE A 71 -5.23 12.67 14.86
CA ILE A 71 -3.77 12.81 14.90
C ILE A 71 -3.31 14.23 14.55
N ILE A 72 -3.95 14.93 13.60
CA ILE A 72 -3.61 16.31 13.26
C ILE A 72 -3.81 17.22 14.49
N MET A 73 -4.95 17.10 15.16
CA MET A 73 -5.25 17.88 16.36
C MET A 73 -4.31 17.53 17.52
N THR A 74 -4.06 16.24 17.73
CA THR A 74 -3.19 15.78 18.83
C THR A 74 -1.74 16.19 18.59
N ASN A 75 -1.22 16.08 17.36
CA ASN A 75 0.12 16.55 17.02
C ASN A 75 0.26 18.05 17.23
N LYS A 76 -0.78 18.84 16.87
CA LYS A 76 -0.78 20.29 17.15
C LYS A 76 -0.71 20.56 18.66
N VAL A 77 -1.45 19.83 19.48
CA VAL A 77 -1.37 19.94 20.95
C VAL A 77 0.03 19.57 21.46
N VAL A 78 0.63 18.49 20.95
CA VAL A 78 1.98 18.06 21.34
C VAL A 78 3.04 19.09 20.97
N MET A 79 2.95 19.70 19.79
CA MET A 79 3.92 20.70 19.36
C MET A 79 3.72 22.04 20.08
N VAL A 80 2.47 22.53 20.19
CA VAL A 80 2.19 23.88 20.71
C VAL A 80 2.05 23.93 22.23
N LYS A 81 1.29 23.02 22.84
CA LYS A 81 1.02 23.05 24.29
C LYS A 81 2.09 22.32 25.10
N VAL A 82 2.55 21.16 24.62
CA VAL A 82 3.58 20.37 25.29
C VAL A 82 4.99 20.90 24.95
N GLY A 83 5.13 21.69 23.88
CA GLY A 83 6.40 22.30 23.47
C GLY A 83 7.38 21.29 22.87
N PHE A 84 6.88 20.15 22.36
CA PHE A 84 7.71 19.11 21.77
C PHE A 84 8.09 19.46 20.33
N ASN A 85 9.16 20.23 20.17
CA ASN A 85 9.64 20.76 18.89
C ASN A 85 10.63 19.80 18.19
N TYR A 86 10.36 18.49 18.22
CA TYR A 86 11.20 17.46 17.59
C TYR A 86 10.34 16.56 16.67
N PRO A 87 9.97 17.01 15.45
CA PRO A 87 9.05 16.30 14.58
C PRO A 87 9.54 14.92 14.13
N ILE A 88 10.85 14.75 13.92
CA ILE A 88 11.42 13.47 13.48
C ILE A 88 11.45 12.48 14.63
N LEU A 89 11.83 12.93 15.82
CA LEU A 89 11.74 12.13 17.04
C LEU A 89 10.30 11.76 17.37
N LEU A 90 9.32 12.66 17.18
CA LEU A 90 7.91 12.32 17.36
C LEU A 90 7.50 11.17 16.43
N THR A 91 7.95 11.26 15.17
CA THR A 91 7.70 10.20 14.18
C THR A 91 8.42 8.91 14.52
N LEU A 92 9.64 8.97 15.08
CA LEU A 92 10.34 7.81 15.59
C LEU A 92 9.56 7.15 16.74
N ILE A 93 9.04 7.93 17.68
CA ILE A 93 8.22 7.43 18.78
C ILE A 93 6.95 6.77 18.22
N HIS A 94 6.30 7.36 17.22
CA HIS A 94 5.13 6.75 16.55
C HIS A 94 5.46 5.38 15.98
N TYR A 95 6.56 5.25 15.22
CA TYR A 95 6.96 3.96 14.64
C TYR A 95 7.47 2.97 15.70
N ALA A 96 8.14 3.43 16.75
CA ALA A 96 8.60 2.58 17.85
C ALA A 96 7.42 2.01 18.65
N VAL A 97 6.45 2.84 19.01
CA VAL A 97 5.21 2.41 19.67
C VAL A 97 4.42 1.48 18.75
N ALA A 98 4.30 1.81 17.47
CA ALA A 98 3.69 0.91 16.48
C ALA A 98 4.39 -0.45 16.43
N TRP A 99 5.72 -0.49 16.49
CA TRP A 99 6.48 -1.74 16.52
C TRP A 99 6.16 -2.58 17.76
N VAL A 100 6.12 -1.95 18.95
CA VAL A 100 5.75 -2.61 20.20
C VAL A 100 4.32 -3.15 20.15
N LEU A 101 3.35 -2.35 19.68
CA LEU A 101 1.95 -2.78 19.53
C LEU A 101 1.82 -3.97 18.57
N LEU A 102 2.51 -3.93 17.43
CA LEU A 102 2.53 -5.05 16.49
C LEU A 102 3.19 -6.30 17.10
N GLY A 103 4.20 -6.11 17.96
CA GLY A 103 4.81 -7.19 18.74
C GLY A 103 3.81 -7.83 19.70
N ILE A 104 3.01 -7.03 20.40
CA ILE A 104 1.93 -7.51 21.27
C ILE A 104 0.88 -8.27 20.43
N PHE A 105 0.44 -7.72 19.30
CA PHE A 105 -0.49 -8.42 18.41
C PHE A 105 0.06 -9.73 17.87
N LYS A 106 1.38 -9.82 17.65
CA LYS A 106 2.04 -11.07 17.30
C LYS A 106 1.95 -12.10 18.42
N THR A 107 2.23 -11.69 19.66
CA THR A 107 2.16 -12.59 20.83
C THR A 107 0.74 -13.09 21.11
N LEU A 108 -0.28 -12.27 20.82
CA LEU A 108 -1.69 -12.61 20.96
C LEU A 108 -2.25 -13.38 19.75
N ALA A 109 -1.41 -13.75 18.77
CA ALA A 109 -1.82 -14.38 17.51
C ALA A 109 -2.91 -13.60 16.73
N LEU A 110 -2.98 -12.28 16.92
CA LEU A 110 -3.90 -11.38 16.22
C LEU A 110 -3.33 -10.91 14.87
N LEU A 111 -2.04 -11.13 14.61
CA LEU A 111 -1.45 -10.83 13.31
C LEU A 111 -1.93 -11.84 12.26
N PRO A 112 -2.51 -11.37 11.13
CA PRO A 112 -2.93 -12.27 10.07
C PRO A 112 -1.72 -13.01 9.46
N VAL A 113 -1.98 -14.21 8.94
CA VAL A 113 -0.94 -15.04 8.32
C VAL A 113 -0.26 -14.26 7.18
N SER A 114 1.07 -14.23 7.19
CA SER A 114 1.87 -13.58 6.13
C SER A 114 2.03 -14.54 4.94
N PRO A 115 2.19 -14.02 3.70
CA PRO A 115 2.55 -14.86 2.56
C PRO A 115 3.86 -15.62 2.85
N PRO A 116 4.01 -16.85 2.32
CA PRO A 116 5.23 -17.63 2.52
C PRO A 116 6.45 -16.86 2.01
N SER A 117 7.52 -16.84 2.81
CA SER A 117 8.76 -16.06 2.54
C SER A 117 9.46 -16.38 1.21
N LYS A 118 9.05 -17.44 0.52
CA LYS A 118 9.56 -17.83 -0.81
C LYS A 118 9.01 -16.95 -1.95
N SER A 119 7.90 -16.24 -1.76
CA SER A 119 7.27 -15.44 -2.84
C SER A 119 7.70 -13.97 -2.88
N THR A 120 8.22 -13.44 -1.78
CA THR A 120 8.56 -12.01 -1.67
C THR A 120 10.05 -11.86 -1.34
N PRO A 121 10.87 -11.26 -2.21
CA PRO A 121 12.29 -11.10 -1.94
C PRO A 121 12.50 -10.16 -0.74
N TYR A 122 13.39 -10.56 0.17
CA TYR A 122 13.74 -9.77 1.37
C TYR A 122 14.21 -8.35 1.02
N THR A 123 14.85 -8.18 -0.14
CA THR A 123 15.29 -6.88 -0.66
C THR A 123 14.13 -5.91 -0.87
N SER A 124 12.95 -6.36 -1.31
CA SER A 124 11.80 -5.47 -1.50
C SER A 124 11.20 -4.98 -0.19
N ILE A 125 11.14 -5.84 0.83
CA ILE A 125 10.64 -5.46 2.17
C ILE A 125 11.62 -4.50 2.84
N PHE A 126 12.91 -4.79 2.74
CA PHE A 126 13.97 -3.92 3.25
C PHE A 126 13.94 -2.56 2.55
N SER A 127 13.92 -2.54 1.21
CA SER A 127 13.82 -1.32 0.41
C SER A 127 12.57 -0.52 0.76
N LEU A 128 11.43 -1.18 1.00
CA LEU A 128 10.21 -0.48 1.43
C LEU A 128 10.42 0.21 2.79
N GLY A 129 11.00 -0.47 3.78
CA GLY A 129 11.31 0.12 5.08
C GLY A 129 12.24 1.34 4.99
N VAL A 130 13.30 1.26 4.18
CA VAL A 130 14.22 2.38 3.93
C VAL A 130 13.51 3.56 3.25
N VAL A 131 12.74 3.29 2.19
CA VAL A 131 12.01 4.34 1.49
C VAL A 131 10.93 4.96 2.39
N MET A 132 10.29 4.18 3.26
CA MET A 132 9.34 4.66 4.27
C MET A 132 10.00 5.62 5.29
N SER A 133 11.21 5.33 5.75
CA SER A 133 11.93 6.22 6.68
C SER A 133 12.30 7.53 6.01
N PHE A 134 12.80 7.51 4.77
CA PHE A 134 13.08 8.74 4.02
C PHE A 134 11.80 9.51 3.71
N ALA A 135 10.74 8.84 3.26
CA ALA A 135 9.47 9.48 2.97
C ALA A 135 8.85 10.13 4.21
N SER A 136 8.91 9.48 5.38
CA SER A 136 8.36 10.03 6.62
C SER A 136 9.26 11.11 7.23
N GLY A 137 10.57 10.90 7.24
CA GLY A 137 11.53 11.87 7.76
C GLY A 137 11.52 13.17 6.95
N LEU A 138 11.64 13.07 5.63
CA LEU A 138 11.63 14.25 4.75
C LEU A 138 10.24 14.93 4.71
N ALA A 139 9.13 14.20 4.93
CA ALA A 139 7.81 14.82 5.06
C ALA A 139 7.77 15.81 6.23
N ASN A 140 8.25 15.35 7.38
CA ASN A 140 8.24 16.13 8.61
C ASN A 140 9.28 17.27 8.57
N ALA A 141 10.44 17.03 7.96
CA ALA A 141 11.41 18.09 7.68
C ALA A 141 10.80 19.17 6.76
N SER A 142 10.07 18.76 5.71
CA SER A 142 9.36 19.70 4.82
C SER A 142 8.29 20.50 5.57
N LEU A 143 7.52 19.87 6.46
CA LEU A 143 6.55 20.56 7.33
C LEU A 143 7.19 21.56 8.29
N ASN A 144 8.42 21.31 8.73
CA ASN A 144 9.14 22.20 9.64
C ASN A 144 9.74 23.42 8.91
N HIS A 145 10.14 23.26 7.65
CA HIS A 145 10.80 24.32 6.87
C HIS A 145 9.86 25.08 5.92
N ASN A 146 8.66 24.57 5.66
CA ASN A 146 7.69 25.17 4.74
C ASN A 146 6.36 25.49 5.41
N SER A 147 5.60 26.40 4.80
CA SER A 147 4.22 26.65 5.17
C SER A 147 3.35 25.39 5.02
N ILE A 148 2.25 25.33 5.78
CA ILE A 148 1.27 24.24 5.65
C ILE A 148 0.71 24.19 4.22
N GLY A 149 0.48 25.36 3.60
CA GLY A 149 -0.01 25.47 2.23
C GLY A 149 0.95 24.85 1.22
N PHE A 150 2.23 25.23 1.29
CA PHE A 150 3.28 24.67 0.44
C PHE A 150 3.40 23.15 0.59
N TYR A 151 3.37 22.64 1.84
CA TYR A 151 3.39 21.20 2.09
C TYR A 151 2.19 20.47 1.47
N GLN A 152 0.98 21.03 1.57
CA GLN A 152 -0.21 20.43 0.96
C GLN A 152 -0.11 20.40 -0.57
N MET A 153 0.40 21.46 -1.19
CA MET A 153 0.62 21.51 -2.63
C MET A 153 1.67 20.47 -3.07
N ALA A 154 2.78 20.36 -2.33
CA ALA A 154 3.79 19.33 -2.57
C ALA A 154 3.19 17.90 -2.42
N LYS A 155 2.28 17.69 -1.48
CA LYS A 155 1.57 16.42 -1.31
C LYS A 155 0.67 16.06 -2.50
N ILE A 156 0.02 17.05 -3.12
CA ILE A 156 -0.77 16.84 -4.34
C ILE A 156 0.15 16.41 -5.50
N ALA A 157 1.32 17.02 -5.64
CA ALA A 157 2.32 16.69 -6.67
C ALA A 157 2.84 15.25 -6.59
N VAL A 158 2.76 14.59 -5.42
CA VAL A 158 3.11 13.16 -5.30
C VAL A 158 2.30 12.29 -6.27
N THR A 159 1.06 12.63 -6.60
CA THR A 159 0.23 11.80 -7.50
C THR A 159 0.75 11.80 -8.95
N PRO A 160 0.98 12.97 -9.60
CA PRO A 160 1.72 13.03 -10.86
C PRO A 160 3.06 12.29 -10.81
N THR A 161 3.84 12.43 -9.74
CA THR A 161 5.12 11.73 -9.60
C THR A 161 4.98 10.22 -9.53
N ILE A 162 3.96 9.68 -8.84
CA ILE A 162 3.67 8.24 -8.84
C ILE A 162 3.44 7.76 -10.27
N VAL A 163 2.56 8.44 -11.00
CA VAL A 163 2.19 8.02 -12.36
C VAL A 163 3.40 8.09 -13.30
N PHE A 164 4.22 9.12 -13.16
CA PHE A 164 5.48 9.26 -13.90
C PHE A 164 6.49 8.16 -13.54
N ALA A 165 6.64 7.86 -12.25
CA ALA A 165 7.50 6.78 -11.79
C ALA A 165 7.01 5.40 -12.26
N GLU A 166 5.70 5.16 -12.27
CA GLU A 166 5.12 3.93 -12.81
C GLU A 166 5.35 3.77 -14.31
N PHE A 167 5.30 4.88 -15.07
CA PHE A 167 5.63 4.88 -16.49
C PHE A 167 7.10 4.49 -16.72
N ILE A 168 8.04 5.07 -15.96
CA ILE A 168 9.48 4.78 -16.12
C ILE A 168 9.84 3.38 -15.62
N LEU A 169 9.37 2.99 -14.43
CA LEU A 169 9.81 1.77 -13.75
C LEU A 169 9.09 0.52 -14.26
N PHE A 170 7.82 0.64 -14.68
CA PHE A 170 6.97 -0.49 -15.06
C PHE A 170 6.48 -0.41 -16.51
N ASN A 171 6.89 0.59 -17.29
CA ASN A 171 6.43 0.83 -18.67
C ASN A 171 4.89 0.83 -18.81
N LYS A 172 4.18 1.28 -17.76
CA LYS A 172 2.72 1.38 -17.78
C LYS A 172 2.30 2.55 -18.67
N THR A 173 1.62 2.26 -19.77
CA THR A 173 1.10 3.29 -20.68
C THR A 173 -0.15 3.94 -20.10
N ILE A 174 -0.26 5.25 -20.27
CA ILE A 174 -1.35 6.06 -19.70
C ILE A 174 -2.04 6.79 -20.85
N SER A 175 -3.37 6.93 -20.78
CA SER A 175 -4.13 7.65 -21.79
C SER A 175 -3.74 9.12 -21.84
N ARG A 176 -3.70 9.71 -23.05
CA ARG A 176 -3.35 11.13 -23.25
C ARG A 176 -4.18 12.08 -22.38
N ASN A 177 -5.45 11.75 -22.16
CA ASN A 177 -6.34 12.55 -21.32
C ASN A 177 -5.88 12.61 -19.85
N LYS A 178 -5.37 11.49 -19.30
CA LYS A 178 -4.82 11.45 -17.95
C LYS A 178 -3.52 12.25 -17.86
N VAL A 179 -2.67 12.19 -18.88
CA VAL A 179 -1.44 13.00 -18.95
C VAL A 179 -1.77 14.50 -18.93
N VAL A 180 -2.74 14.94 -19.75
CA VAL A 180 -3.20 16.34 -19.74
C VAL A 180 -3.73 16.73 -18.36
N ALA A 181 -4.56 15.89 -17.73
CA ALA A 181 -5.09 16.16 -16.40
C ALA A 181 -3.97 16.30 -15.35
N LEU A 182 -2.96 15.44 -15.37
CA LEU A 182 -1.80 15.52 -14.48
C LEU A 182 -0.89 16.72 -14.79
N GLY A 183 -0.82 17.14 -16.05
CA GLY A 183 -0.19 18.39 -16.47
C GLY A 183 -0.87 19.61 -15.83
N VAL A 184 -2.20 19.66 -15.86
CA VAL A 184 -2.99 20.71 -15.19
C VAL A 184 -2.77 20.70 -13.68
N VAL A 185 -2.72 19.52 -13.05
CA VAL A 185 -2.41 19.39 -11.61
C VAL A 185 -1.02 19.97 -11.30
N SER A 186 -0.02 19.60 -12.09
CA SER A 186 1.36 20.05 -11.89
C SER A 186 1.51 21.56 -12.09
N ALA A 187 0.83 22.12 -13.10
CA ALA A 187 0.80 23.56 -13.34
C ALA A 187 0.10 24.33 -12.19
N GLY A 188 -1.03 23.81 -11.68
CA GLY A 188 -1.72 24.42 -10.54
C GLY A 188 -0.88 24.40 -9.26
N VAL A 189 -0.19 23.29 -8.99
CA VAL A 189 0.75 23.19 -7.86
C VAL A 189 1.92 24.17 -8.02
N ALA A 190 2.53 24.24 -9.20
CA ALA A 190 3.63 25.17 -9.45
C ALA A 190 3.20 26.63 -9.27
N LEU A 191 2.03 27.02 -9.80
CA LEU A 191 1.47 28.35 -9.64
C LEU A 191 1.22 28.70 -8.16
N ALA A 192 0.67 27.75 -7.40
CA ALA A 192 0.41 27.94 -5.97
C ALA A 192 1.69 28.09 -5.13
N GLN A 193 2.76 27.37 -5.51
CA GLN A 193 4.05 27.39 -4.80
C GLN A 193 4.88 28.64 -5.09
N VAL A 194 4.91 29.11 -6.35
CA VAL A 194 5.66 30.33 -6.73
C VAL A 194 5.07 31.59 -6.09
N THR A 195 3.78 31.56 -5.74
CA THR A 195 3.07 32.68 -5.12
C THR A 195 2.88 32.53 -3.61
N ASP A 196 3.52 31.53 -3.00
CA ASP A 196 3.51 31.36 -1.55
C ASP A 196 4.35 32.46 -0.88
N LEU A 197 3.73 33.23 0.01
CA LEU A 197 4.36 34.35 0.71
C LEU A 197 5.47 33.89 1.69
N GLN A 198 5.44 32.63 2.12
CA GLN A 198 6.41 32.02 3.02
C GLN A 198 7.37 31.07 2.27
N PHE A 199 7.59 31.33 0.98
CA PHE A 199 8.47 30.50 0.17
C PHE A 199 9.91 30.49 0.73
N ASN A 200 10.40 29.29 1.02
CA ASN A 200 11.76 29.03 1.43
C ASN A 200 12.43 28.10 0.43
N PHE A 201 13.49 28.55 -0.25
CA PHE A 201 14.19 27.74 -1.25
C PHE A 201 14.74 26.43 -0.68
N PHE A 202 15.31 26.47 0.54
CA PHE A 202 15.81 25.27 1.20
C PHE A 202 14.67 24.29 1.51
N GLY A 203 13.56 24.81 2.04
CA GLY A 203 12.35 24.02 2.28
C GLY A 203 11.76 23.44 0.98
N ALA A 204 11.81 24.17 -0.13
CA ALA A 204 11.39 23.68 -1.44
C ALA A 204 12.28 22.53 -1.94
N CYS A 205 13.60 22.61 -1.77
CA CYS A 205 14.51 21.50 -2.06
C CYS A 205 14.17 20.25 -1.24
N ILE A 206 13.89 20.40 0.06
CA ILE A 206 13.46 19.28 0.93
C ILE A 206 12.15 18.69 0.42
N ALA A 207 11.19 19.51 0.01
CA ALA A 207 9.91 19.03 -0.50
C ALA A 207 10.07 18.24 -1.82
N VAL A 208 10.92 18.69 -2.74
CA VAL A 208 11.24 17.94 -3.97
C VAL A 208 11.92 16.61 -3.63
N ALA A 209 12.91 16.63 -2.72
CA ALA A 209 13.58 15.43 -2.24
C ALA A 209 12.62 14.46 -1.52
N TRP A 210 11.56 14.97 -0.88
CA TRP A 210 10.53 14.19 -0.20
C TRP A 210 9.53 13.52 -1.15
N ILE A 211 9.15 14.20 -2.24
CA ILE A 211 8.12 13.72 -3.18
C ILE A 211 8.53 12.39 -3.82
N ILE A 212 9.81 12.23 -4.18
CA ILE A 212 10.36 11.04 -4.84
C ILE A 212 10.22 9.77 -3.97
N PRO A 213 10.82 9.68 -2.75
CA PRO A 213 10.66 8.52 -1.90
C PRO A 213 9.20 8.33 -1.47
N SER A 214 8.39 9.39 -1.37
CA SER A 214 6.96 9.25 -1.09
C SER A 214 6.18 8.55 -2.20
N ALA A 215 6.52 8.86 -3.47
CA ALA A 215 5.93 8.19 -4.62
C ALA A 215 6.35 6.72 -4.68
N ILE A 216 7.65 6.45 -4.54
CA ILE A 216 8.22 5.09 -4.52
C ILE A 216 7.62 4.29 -3.37
N ASN A 217 7.52 4.86 -2.16
CA ASN A 217 6.90 4.22 -0.99
C ASN A 217 5.48 3.73 -1.31
N LYS A 218 4.64 4.61 -1.87
CA LYS A 218 3.26 4.27 -2.24
C LYS A 218 3.20 3.16 -3.29
N ILE A 219 4.08 3.19 -4.30
CA ILE A 219 4.13 2.17 -5.36
C ILE A 219 4.55 0.82 -4.77
N LEU A 220 5.65 0.75 -4.02
CA LEU A 220 6.14 -0.49 -3.42
C LEU A 220 5.12 -1.06 -2.43
N TRP A 221 4.54 -0.21 -1.58
CA TRP A 221 3.52 -0.62 -0.63
C TRP A 221 2.30 -1.19 -1.35
N SER A 222 1.77 -0.48 -2.34
CA SER A 222 0.61 -0.92 -3.12
C SER A 222 0.90 -2.23 -3.85
N ASN A 223 2.07 -2.39 -4.47
CA ASN A 223 2.44 -3.61 -5.16
C ASN A 223 2.51 -4.81 -4.19
N LEU A 224 3.14 -4.66 -3.03
CA LEU A 224 3.21 -5.75 -2.04
C LEU A 224 1.84 -6.09 -1.44
N GLN A 225 1.02 -5.09 -1.15
CA GLN A 225 -0.30 -5.31 -0.56
C GLN A 225 -1.31 -5.87 -1.57
N GLN A 226 -1.29 -5.40 -2.82
CA GLN A 226 -2.26 -5.81 -3.84
C GLN A 226 -1.82 -7.05 -4.61
N GLN A 227 -0.57 -7.13 -5.08
CA GLN A 227 -0.08 -8.22 -5.94
C GLN A 227 0.45 -9.41 -5.14
N ALA A 228 1.22 -9.15 -4.07
CA ALA A 228 1.79 -10.22 -3.23
C ALA A 228 0.86 -10.64 -2.08
N ASN A 229 -0.40 -10.16 -2.09
CA ASN A 229 -1.47 -10.51 -1.15
C ASN A 229 -1.09 -10.38 0.33
N TRP A 230 -0.17 -9.46 0.66
CA TRP A 230 0.14 -9.13 2.04
C TRP A 230 -1.04 -8.46 2.73
N THR A 231 -1.32 -8.87 3.96
CA THR A 231 -2.23 -8.13 4.84
C THR A 231 -1.53 -6.88 5.38
N ALA A 232 -2.31 -5.84 5.69
CA ALA A 232 -1.79 -4.55 6.12
C ALA A 232 -0.89 -4.68 7.37
N LEU A 233 -1.39 -5.38 8.40
CA LEU A 233 -0.67 -5.58 9.65
C LEU A 233 0.60 -6.43 9.48
N ALA A 234 0.56 -7.48 8.64
CA ALA A 234 1.73 -8.31 8.39
C ALA A 234 2.83 -7.53 7.65
N LEU A 235 2.46 -6.68 6.69
CA LEU A 235 3.40 -5.81 5.98
C LEU A 235 4.01 -4.77 6.91
N MET A 236 3.18 -4.11 7.74
CA MET A 236 3.65 -3.17 8.77
C MET A 236 4.67 -3.83 9.71
N TRP A 237 4.38 -5.02 10.25
CA TRP A 237 5.31 -5.71 11.15
C TRP A 237 6.68 -5.96 10.53
N LYS A 238 6.73 -6.24 9.22
CA LYS A 238 7.98 -6.53 8.50
C LYS A 238 8.77 -5.27 8.13
N THR A 239 8.11 -4.14 7.88
CA THR A 239 8.76 -2.90 7.44
C THR A 239 9.12 -1.98 8.61
N THR A 240 8.28 -1.88 9.63
CA THR A 240 8.47 -0.99 10.79
C THR A 240 9.84 -1.09 11.47
N PRO A 241 10.43 -2.27 11.75
CA PRO A 241 11.76 -2.32 12.38
C PRO A 241 12.85 -1.66 11.53
N VAL A 242 12.81 -1.86 10.20
CA VAL A 242 13.74 -1.23 9.27
C VAL A 242 13.51 0.28 9.27
N THR A 243 12.25 0.72 9.21
CA THR A 243 11.88 2.14 9.26
C THR A 243 12.39 2.82 10.54
N VAL A 244 12.24 2.19 11.72
CA VAL A 244 12.71 2.73 13.00
C VAL A 244 14.23 2.89 12.99
N LEU A 245 14.98 1.89 12.52
CA LEU A 245 16.45 1.94 12.49
C LEU A 245 16.96 3.07 11.60
N PHE A 246 16.43 3.21 10.38
CA PHE A 246 16.85 4.27 9.48
C PHE A 246 16.37 5.64 9.93
N LEU A 247 15.18 5.75 10.52
CA LEU A 247 14.69 7.03 11.05
C LEU A 247 15.50 7.48 12.27
N LEU A 248 15.95 6.53 13.11
CA LEU A 248 16.89 6.80 14.20
C LEU A 248 18.23 7.32 13.66
N ALA A 249 18.73 6.76 12.54
CA ALA A 249 19.93 7.27 11.88
C ALA A 249 19.73 8.65 11.25
N LEU A 250 18.52 8.97 10.77
CA LEU A 250 18.19 10.27 10.17
C LEU A 250 17.94 11.37 11.21
N MET A 251 17.52 11.02 12.42
CA MET A 251 17.17 11.98 13.48
C MET A 251 18.25 13.04 13.74
N PRO A 252 19.55 12.69 13.93
CA PRO A 252 20.57 13.68 14.28
C PRO A 252 20.81 14.75 13.21
N TRP A 253 20.45 14.46 11.95
CA TRP A 253 20.63 15.39 10.83
C TRP A 253 19.42 16.27 10.57
N LEU A 254 18.22 15.83 10.98
CA LEU A 254 16.96 16.50 10.64
C LEU A 254 16.28 17.19 11.82
N ASP A 255 16.52 16.74 13.06
CA ASP A 255 16.00 17.38 14.27
C ASP A 255 17.07 18.25 14.95
N PRO A 256 16.66 19.34 15.64
CA PRO A 256 17.59 20.16 16.41
C PRO A 256 18.21 19.37 17.58
N PRO A 257 19.48 19.61 17.93
CA PRO A 257 20.10 18.98 19.09
C PRO A 257 19.40 19.45 20.38
N GLY A 258 19.12 18.52 21.30
CA GLY A 258 18.46 18.83 22.58
C GLY A 258 17.26 17.96 22.94
N ALA A 259 16.88 17.02 22.09
CA ALA A 259 15.80 16.06 22.35
C ALA A 259 15.86 15.37 23.73
N LEU A 260 17.07 15.01 24.18
CA LEU A 260 17.29 14.34 25.47
C LEU A 260 17.16 15.28 26.68
N LEU A 261 17.20 16.60 26.46
CA LEU A 261 17.04 17.63 27.50
C LEU A 261 15.57 18.03 27.69
N PHE A 262 14.66 17.46 26.92
CA PHE A 262 13.23 17.71 27.05
C PHE A 262 12.70 17.25 28.41
N LYS A 263 11.75 18.00 28.98
CA LYS A 263 11.12 17.67 30.27
C LYS A 263 10.10 16.55 30.12
N TRP A 264 10.57 15.32 30.33
CA TRP A 264 9.75 14.10 30.34
C TRP A 264 8.94 13.98 31.65
N ASP A 265 7.83 14.72 31.73
CA ASP A 265 6.82 14.55 32.78
C ASP A 265 5.75 13.52 32.35
N ILE A 266 5.01 12.95 33.30
CA ILE A 266 3.93 11.98 33.05
C ILE A 266 2.86 12.59 32.13
N GLN A 267 2.51 13.86 32.32
CA GLN A 267 1.53 14.55 31.48
C GLN A 267 2.02 14.72 30.03
N ASN A 268 3.28 15.13 29.84
CA ASN A 268 3.87 15.30 28.52
C ASN A 268 4.06 13.95 27.81
N SER A 269 4.56 12.96 28.53
CA SER A 269 4.82 11.61 28.02
C SER A 269 3.53 10.90 27.63
N SER A 270 2.46 11.06 28.43
CA SER A 270 1.14 10.49 28.09
C SER A 270 0.53 11.16 26.86
N ALA A 271 0.66 12.49 26.69
CA ALA A 271 0.21 13.17 25.48
C ALA A 271 0.97 12.69 24.22
N ILE A 272 2.29 12.52 24.32
CA ILE A 272 3.12 11.97 23.24
C ILE A 272 2.74 10.52 22.94
N LEU A 273 2.51 9.70 23.96
CA LEU A 273 2.08 8.31 23.80
C LEU A 273 0.70 8.21 23.12
N MET A 274 -0.26 9.06 23.50
CA MET A 274 -1.57 9.14 22.85
C MET A 274 -1.46 9.53 21.38
N SER A 275 -0.60 10.50 21.06
CA SER A 275 -0.25 10.83 19.67
C SER A 275 0.35 9.61 18.94
N ALA A 276 1.24 8.85 19.58
CA ALA A 276 1.84 7.66 18.99
C ALA A 276 0.83 6.54 18.72
N LEU A 277 -0.12 6.31 19.64
CA LEU A 277 -1.23 5.37 19.45
C LEU A 277 -2.11 5.78 18.26
N LEU A 278 -2.47 7.06 18.16
CA LEU A 278 -3.18 7.60 17.01
C LEU A 278 -2.37 7.49 15.72
N GLY A 279 -1.05 7.65 15.78
CA GLY A 279 -0.13 7.45 14.66
C GLY A 279 -0.16 6.01 14.14
N PHE A 280 -0.12 5.02 15.04
CA PHE A 280 -0.31 3.61 14.68
C PHE A 280 -1.67 3.37 14.03
N LEU A 281 -2.75 3.86 14.63
CA LEU A 281 -4.10 3.74 14.07
C LEU A 281 -4.23 4.42 12.70
N LEU A 282 -3.52 5.53 12.48
CA LEU A 282 -3.52 6.24 11.20
C LEU A 282 -2.84 5.39 10.13
N GLN A 283 -1.68 4.83 10.45
CA GLN A 283 -0.93 3.99 9.52
C GLN A 283 -1.72 2.73 9.18
N TRP A 284 -2.30 2.08 10.19
CA TRP A 284 -3.12 0.88 9.99
C TRP A 284 -4.37 1.20 9.17
N SER A 285 -5.13 2.24 9.54
CA SER A 285 -6.34 2.65 8.81
C SER A 285 -6.04 3.07 7.36
N GLY A 286 -4.90 3.72 7.11
CA GLY A 286 -4.46 4.10 5.76
C GLY A 286 -4.14 2.87 4.91
N ALA A 287 -3.42 1.90 5.46
CA ALA A 287 -3.15 0.64 4.78
C ALA A 287 -4.43 -0.17 4.54
N LEU A 288 -5.37 -0.20 5.49
CA LEU A 288 -6.68 -0.83 5.30
C LEU A 288 -7.46 -0.17 4.17
N ALA A 289 -7.56 1.16 4.17
CA ALA A 289 -8.25 1.91 3.14
C ALA A 289 -7.62 1.64 1.75
N LEU A 290 -6.30 1.65 1.64
CA LEU A 290 -5.61 1.36 0.38
C LEU A 290 -5.85 -0.08 -0.13
N GLY A 291 -5.96 -1.04 0.78
CA GLY A 291 -6.19 -2.45 0.44
C GLY A 291 -7.65 -2.82 0.19
N ALA A 292 -8.60 -2.06 0.73
CA ALA A 292 -10.04 -2.33 0.62
C ALA A 292 -10.75 -1.45 -0.41
N THR A 293 -10.21 -0.26 -0.72
CA THR A 293 -10.86 0.69 -1.62
C THR A 293 -10.22 0.66 -3.00
N SER A 294 -10.97 1.11 -4.02
CA SER A 294 -10.40 1.35 -5.34
C SER A 294 -9.36 2.47 -5.26
N ALA A 295 -8.38 2.45 -6.17
CA ALA A 295 -7.37 3.49 -6.27
C ALA A 295 -8.00 4.91 -6.36
N THR A 296 -9.16 5.03 -6.99
CA THR A 296 -9.91 6.28 -7.13
C THR A 296 -10.52 6.77 -5.82
N SER A 297 -11.13 5.90 -5.01
CA SER A 297 -11.70 6.28 -3.71
C SER A 297 -10.63 6.77 -2.74
N HIS A 298 -9.46 6.10 -2.71
CA HIS A 298 -8.33 6.52 -1.89
C HIS A 298 -7.80 7.90 -2.31
N VAL A 299 -7.74 8.18 -3.62
CA VAL A 299 -7.34 9.49 -4.15
C VAL A 299 -8.32 10.59 -3.75
N VAL A 300 -9.63 10.36 -3.88
CA VAL A 300 -10.67 11.34 -3.48
C VAL A 300 -10.60 11.65 -1.99
N LEU A 301 -10.44 10.63 -1.16
CA LEU A 301 -10.29 10.82 0.30
C LEU A 301 -9.02 11.61 0.63
N GLY A 302 -7.95 11.40 -0.12
CA GLY A 302 -6.75 12.23 -0.07
C GLY A 302 -7.02 13.70 -0.39
N GLN A 303 -7.75 13.98 -1.48
CA GLN A 303 -8.13 15.34 -1.85
C GLN A 303 -9.01 16.01 -0.79
N PHE A 304 -9.99 15.27 -0.26
CA PHE A 304 -10.87 15.78 0.78
C PHE A 304 -10.10 16.17 2.05
N LYS A 305 -9.13 15.34 2.47
CA LYS A 305 -8.22 15.68 3.57
C LYS A 305 -7.42 16.94 3.28
N THR A 306 -6.88 17.05 2.07
CA THR A 306 -6.11 18.23 1.68
C THR A 306 -6.97 19.50 1.73
N CYS A 307 -8.20 19.47 1.21
CA CYS A 307 -9.14 20.59 1.31
C CYS A 307 -9.44 20.98 2.77
N MET A 308 -9.72 19.99 3.63
CA MET A 308 -9.96 20.24 5.05
C MET A 308 -8.76 20.85 5.76
N ILE A 309 -7.55 20.40 5.45
CA ILE A 309 -6.33 20.94 6.05
C ILE A 309 -6.03 22.34 5.53
N LEU A 310 -6.28 22.63 4.25
CA LEU A 310 -6.12 23.98 3.69
C LEU A 310 -7.11 24.97 4.32
N ILE A 311 -8.39 24.59 4.42
CA ILE A 311 -9.42 25.42 5.08
C ILE A 311 -9.09 25.59 6.56
N GLY A 312 -8.71 24.52 7.26
CA GLY A 312 -8.28 24.60 8.65
C GLY A 312 -7.03 25.44 8.84
N GLY A 313 -6.08 25.39 7.89
CA GLY A 313 -4.90 26.23 7.86
C GLY A 313 -5.25 27.72 7.72
N TYR A 314 -6.10 28.05 6.75
CA TYR A 314 -6.59 29.41 6.55
C TYR A 314 -7.30 29.97 7.79
N LEU A 315 -8.24 29.21 8.35
CA LEU A 315 -9.04 29.64 9.51
C LEU A 315 -8.25 29.74 10.81
N LEU A 316 -7.15 28.99 10.97
CA LEU A 316 -6.40 28.91 12.23
C LEU A 316 -5.10 29.70 12.24
N PHE A 317 -4.55 30.10 11.09
CA PHE A 317 -3.24 30.76 11.01
C PHE A 317 -3.31 32.22 10.53
N GLU A 318 -4.50 32.77 10.24
CA GLU A 318 -4.71 34.17 9.81
C GLU A 318 -3.74 34.64 8.70
N SER A 319 -3.15 33.71 7.97
CA SER A 319 -2.22 33.98 6.90
C SER A 319 -3.02 34.04 5.61
N ASP A 320 -3.23 35.26 5.09
CA ASP A 320 -3.92 35.50 3.82
C ASP A 320 -3.18 34.77 2.69
N PRO A 321 -3.72 33.64 2.18
CA PRO A 321 -3.17 33.02 1.01
C PRO A 321 -3.46 33.99 -0.12
N GLY A 322 -2.41 34.52 -0.75
CA GLY A 322 -2.56 35.44 -1.87
C GLY A 322 -3.52 34.85 -2.92
N PHE A 323 -4.33 35.71 -3.55
CA PHE A 323 -5.38 35.31 -4.49
C PHE A 323 -4.89 34.30 -5.55
N ILE A 324 -3.67 34.48 -6.05
CA ILE A 324 -3.05 33.59 -7.06
C ILE A 324 -2.77 32.19 -6.49
N SER A 325 -2.39 32.08 -5.21
CA SER A 325 -2.17 30.79 -4.54
C SER A 325 -3.48 29.99 -4.41
N ILE A 326 -4.57 30.69 -4.09
CA ILE A 326 -5.93 30.09 -4.05
C ILE A 326 -6.35 29.62 -5.45
N CYS A 327 -6.14 30.44 -6.49
CA CYS A 327 -6.41 30.05 -7.87
C CYS A 327 -5.60 28.81 -8.27
N GLY A 328 -4.31 28.76 -7.95
CA GLY A 328 -3.45 27.60 -8.20
C GLY A 328 -3.95 26.33 -7.49
N ALA A 329 -4.36 26.45 -6.23
CA ALA A 329 -4.95 25.34 -5.48
C ALA A 329 -6.25 24.84 -6.11
N ILE A 330 -7.15 25.73 -6.54
CA ILE A 330 -8.40 25.36 -7.23
C ILE A 330 -8.10 24.62 -8.54
N VAL A 331 -7.15 25.12 -9.34
CA VAL A 331 -6.72 24.47 -10.59
C VAL A 331 -6.16 23.07 -10.31
N ALA A 332 -5.31 22.92 -9.28
CA ALA A 332 -4.74 21.63 -8.91
C ALA A 332 -5.81 20.62 -8.46
N LEU A 333 -6.76 21.05 -7.62
CA LEU A 333 -7.87 20.22 -7.15
C LEU A 333 -8.84 19.84 -8.28
N GLY A 334 -9.12 20.79 -9.19
CA GLY A 334 -9.91 20.55 -10.39
C GLY A 334 -9.27 19.52 -11.32
N GLY A 335 -7.97 19.68 -11.60
CA GLY A 335 -7.19 18.72 -12.38
C GLY A 335 -7.20 17.32 -11.76
N MET A 336 -7.06 17.21 -10.43
CA MET A 336 -7.12 15.93 -9.73
C MET A 336 -8.51 15.29 -9.79
N SER A 337 -9.56 16.10 -9.75
CA SER A 337 -10.94 15.63 -9.90
C SER A 337 -11.18 15.05 -11.30
N VAL A 338 -10.69 15.73 -12.35
CA VAL A 338 -10.74 15.24 -13.74
C VAL A 338 -9.94 13.95 -13.89
N TYR A 339 -8.70 13.89 -13.39
CA TYR A 339 -7.87 12.68 -13.42
C TYR A 339 -8.57 11.49 -12.75
N THR A 340 -9.20 11.72 -11.60
CA THR A 340 -9.96 10.70 -10.87
C THR A 340 -11.16 10.20 -11.67
N SER A 341 -11.92 11.11 -12.30
CA SER A 341 -13.06 10.76 -13.16
C SER A 341 -12.64 9.93 -14.37
N LEU A 342 -11.49 10.27 -14.98
CA LEU A 342 -10.92 9.50 -16.09
C LEU A 342 -10.50 8.09 -15.65
N ASN A 343 -9.86 7.94 -14.49
CA ASN A 343 -9.57 6.63 -13.91
C ASN A 343 -10.84 5.79 -13.69
N LEU A 344 -11.90 6.37 -13.14
CA LEU A 344 -13.18 5.67 -12.94
C LEU A 344 -13.81 5.19 -14.26
N ARG A 345 -13.75 6.02 -15.31
CA ARG A 345 -14.29 5.68 -16.63
C ARG A 345 -13.54 4.51 -17.27
N GLU A 346 -12.21 4.45 -17.12
CA GLU A 346 -11.42 3.33 -17.64
C GLU A 346 -11.72 2.03 -16.88
N THR A 347 -11.75 2.05 -15.54
CA THR A 347 -12.12 0.86 -14.76
C THR A 347 -13.53 0.35 -15.09
N LYS A 348 -14.49 1.24 -15.35
CA LYS A 348 -15.82 0.85 -15.81
C LYS A 348 -15.80 0.22 -17.21
N LYS A 349 -15.02 0.77 -18.15
CA LYS A 349 -14.89 0.20 -19.50
C LYS A 349 -14.26 -1.19 -19.49
N GLU A 350 -13.26 -1.42 -18.63
CA GLU A 350 -12.65 -2.75 -18.45
C GLU A 350 -13.65 -3.76 -17.87
N SER A 351 -14.59 -3.32 -17.02
CA SER A 351 -15.63 -4.19 -16.45
C SER A 351 -16.80 -4.50 -17.40
N PHE A 352 -16.99 -3.73 -18.48
CA PHE A 352 -18.12 -3.86 -19.42
C PHE A 352 -17.69 -4.24 -20.86
N GLY A 353 -16.39 -4.40 -21.15
CA GLY A 353 -15.90 -4.89 -22.44
C GLY A 353 -15.94 -6.42 -22.53
N PRO A 354 -16.12 -7.01 -23.72
CA PRO A 354 -15.94 -8.45 -23.90
C PRO A 354 -14.50 -8.82 -23.50
N HIS A 355 -14.33 -9.85 -22.67
CA HIS A 355 -13.05 -10.33 -22.13
C HIS A 355 -11.94 -10.38 -23.21
N GLN A 356 -11.21 -9.29 -23.39
CA GLN A 356 -9.95 -9.30 -24.09
C GLN A 356 -8.91 -9.64 -23.02
N LYS A 357 -8.39 -10.87 -23.11
CA LYS A 357 -7.30 -11.38 -22.28
C LYS A 357 -6.22 -10.30 -22.17
N GLN A 358 -6.15 -9.61 -21.04
CA GLN A 358 -4.87 -9.09 -20.58
C GLN A 358 -3.97 -10.31 -20.46
N THR A 359 -2.89 -10.32 -21.23
CA THR A 359 -1.85 -11.33 -21.16
C THR A 359 -1.21 -11.23 -19.77
N LEU A 360 -1.79 -11.94 -18.81
CA LEU A 360 -1.11 -12.45 -17.65
C LEU A 360 0.12 -13.22 -18.16
N PRO A 361 1.34 -13.00 -17.64
CA PRO A 361 2.42 -13.94 -17.86
C PRO A 361 2.05 -15.22 -17.11
N LEU A 362 1.44 -16.15 -17.84
CA LEU A 362 1.22 -17.52 -17.41
C LEU A 362 2.61 -18.15 -17.23
N SER A 363 3.01 -18.32 -15.97
CA SER A 363 4.08 -19.23 -15.59
C SER A 363 3.73 -20.62 -16.14
N LYS A 364 4.50 -21.09 -17.13
CA LYS A 364 4.46 -22.48 -17.60
C LYS A 364 4.67 -23.41 -16.39
N PRO A 365 3.86 -24.46 -16.20
CA PRO A 365 4.22 -25.54 -15.30
C PRO A 365 5.39 -26.30 -15.93
N LYS A 366 6.53 -26.39 -15.23
CA LYS A 366 7.57 -27.37 -15.54
C LYS A 366 7.03 -28.75 -15.12
N THR A 367 6.55 -29.53 -16.08
CA THR A 367 6.52 -30.99 -15.96
C THR A 367 7.82 -31.47 -16.60
N GLU A 368 8.74 -31.87 -15.75
CA GLU A 368 9.99 -32.53 -16.11
C GLU A 368 9.67 -34.00 -16.34
N LEU A 369 9.74 -34.44 -17.59
CA LEU A 369 9.83 -35.85 -17.95
C LEU A 369 11.07 -35.97 -18.86
N GLU A 370 12.11 -36.62 -18.35
CA GLU A 370 13.27 -37.07 -19.12
C GLU A 370 12.83 -37.90 -20.34
N PRO A 371 13.63 -37.84 -21.42
CA PRO A 371 13.96 -39.09 -22.09
C PRO A 371 15.47 -39.26 -22.26
N THR A 372 15.94 -40.42 -21.81
CA THR A 372 17.15 -41.15 -22.19
C THR A 372 17.38 -41.15 -23.71
N PRO A 373 18.63 -41.07 -24.19
CA PRO A 373 18.93 -41.29 -25.61
C PRO A 373 19.15 -42.79 -25.88
N GLU A 374 18.31 -43.36 -26.74
CA GLU A 374 18.55 -44.66 -27.39
C GLU A 374 19.45 -44.47 -28.62
N GLU A 375 20.42 -45.38 -28.75
CA GLU A 375 21.31 -45.61 -29.89
C GLU A 375 20.56 -46.14 -31.12
N THR A 376 20.98 -45.74 -32.32
CA THR A 376 21.24 -46.55 -33.55
C THR A 376 21.50 -45.60 -34.74
N SER A 377 22.75 -45.53 -35.26
CA SER A 377 23.22 -46.14 -36.53
C SER A 377 22.41 -45.67 -37.76
N GLU A 378 22.92 -45.14 -38.87
CA GLU A 378 24.18 -45.23 -39.63
C GLU A 378 24.33 -43.87 -40.38
N ASP A 379 25.54 -43.38 -40.66
CA ASP A 379 26.06 -43.40 -42.04
C ASP A 379 27.56 -43.09 -42.09
N VAL A 380 28.18 -43.72 -43.08
CA VAL A 380 29.61 -44.02 -43.26
C VAL A 380 30.31 -43.01 -44.18
N GLU A 381 31.64 -42.89 -44.03
CA GLU A 381 32.63 -42.35 -44.99
C GLU A 381 32.59 -40.84 -45.30
N THR A 382 33.64 -40.07 -45.03
CA THR A 382 34.90 -40.18 -45.78
C THR A 382 36.03 -39.41 -45.08
N LEU A 383 37.16 -40.09 -44.95
CA LEU A 383 38.49 -39.57 -44.66
C LEU A 383 38.94 -38.58 -45.75
N SER A 384 39.14 -37.32 -45.40
CA SER A 384 40.22 -36.51 -45.99
C SER A 384 40.50 -35.34 -45.06
N LEU A 385 41.75 -35.23 -44.59
CA LEU A 385 42.47 -33.99 -44.26
C LEU A 385 43.75 -34.39 -43.48
N LEU A 386 44.65 -35.07 -44.21
CA LEU A 386 46.08 -35.07 -43.94
C LEU A 386 46.75 -34.36 -45.12
N SER A 387 47.07 -33.09 -44.91
CA SER A 387 48.17 -32.34 -45.57
C SER A 387 48.40 -31.14 -44.66
N SER A 388 49.21 -31.28 -43.61
CA SER A 388 50.66 -31.03 -43.64
C SER A 388 51.04 -29.69 -44.28
N ASN A 389 51.59 -28.83 -43.42
CA ASN A 389 52.68 -27.88 -43.66
C ASN A 389 52.57 -26.89 -44.83
N ALA A 390 52.55 -25.59 -44.51
CA ALA A 390 53.73 -24.72 -44.61
C ALA A 390 53.36 -23.23 -44.50
N VAL A 391 54.24 -22.50 -43.79
CA VAL A 391 54.38 -21.03 -43.66
C VAL A 391 53.48 -20.34 -42.65
#